data_AF-A0A1V0UYX1-F1
#
_entry.id   AF-A0A1V0UYX1-F1
#
_cell.length_a   1.000
_cell.length_b   1.000
_cell.length_c   1.000
_cell.angle_alpha   90.00
_cell.angle_beta   90.00
_cell.angle_gamma   90.00
#
_symmetry.space_group_name_H-M   'P 1'
#
loop_
_entity.id
_entity.type
_entity.pdbx_description
1 polymer ?
#
loop_
_entity_poly.entity_id
_entity_poly.type
_entity_poly.pdbx_seq_one_letter_code
_entity_poly.pdbx_strand_id
1 'polypeptide(L)' 'MIQFLSASKVEEFKLIGYEHVTVDEIWECISDKYKKPGIPPLHQVVNDILSLKATQFMNWLTINAYKQPYF' A
#
# COMPACT_ATOMS: atom_id res chain seq x y z
N MET A 1 -9.19 3.79 -12.29
CA MET A 1 -7.96 3.06 -12.67
C MET A 1 -7.14 2.67 -11.44
N ILE A 2 -6.60 3.62 -10.66
CA ILE A 2 -5.79 3.30 -9.46
C ILE A 2 -6.57 2.46 -8.44
N GLN A 3 -7.81 2.80 -8.12
CA GLN A 3 -8.61 2.01 -7.18
C GLN A 3 -8.84 0.55 -7.63
N PHE A 4 -8.97 0.32 -8.94
CA PHE A 4 -9.09 -1.03 -9.49
C PHE A 4 -7.79 -1.82 -9.31
N LEU A 5 -6.64 -1.20 -9.57
CA LEU A 5 -5.33 -1.82 -9.35
C LEU A 5 -5.09 -2.14 -7.88
N SER A 6 -5.44 -1.21 -6.99
CA SER A 6 -5.35 -1.43 -5.54
C SER A 6 -6.27 -2.57 -5.08
N ALA A 7 -7.50 -2.66 -5.60
CA ALA A 7 -8.42 -3.76 -5.30
C ALA A 7 -7.88 -5.12 -5.77
N SER A 8 -7.36 -5.19 -7.00
CA SER A 8 -6.72 -6.41 -7.51
C SER A 8 -5.51 -6.82 -6.67
N LYS A 9 -4.74 -5.84 -6.14
CA LYS A 9 -3.61 -6.11 -5.25
C LYS A 9 -4.04 -6.58 -3.86
N VAL A 10 -5.15 -6.07 -3.34
CA VAL A 10 -5.77 -6.58 -2.11
C VAL A 10 -6.16 -8.05 -2.28
N GLU A 11 -6.77 -8.42 -3.40
CA GLU A 11 -7.11 -9.82 -3.68
C GLU A 11 -5.86 -10.70 -3.73
N GLU A 12 -4.79 -10.26 -4.41
CA GLU A 12 -3.48 -10.94 -4.40
C GLU A 12 -2.96 -11.15 -2.98
N PHE A 13 -3.06 -10.13 -2.12
CA PHE A 13 -2.59 -10.22 -0.73
C PHE A 13 -3.46 -11.12 0.14
N LYS A 14 -4.77 -11.15 -0.11
CA LYS A 14 -5.68 -12.10 0.56
C LYS A 14 -5.37 -13.54 0.18
N LEU A 15 -5.05 -13.81 -1.08
CA LEU A 15 -4.70 -15.16 -1.55
C LEU A 15 -3.43 -15.73 -0.89
N ILE A 16 -2.50 -14.87 -0.49
CA ILE A 16 -1.27 -15.27 0.22
C ILE A 16 -1.41 -15.25 1.75
N GLY A 17 -2.63 -15.05 2.28
CA GLY A 17 -2.94 -15.15 3.71
C GLY A 17 -3.13 -13.83 4.45
N TYR A 18 -3.14 -12.68 3.76
CA TYR A 18 -3.45 -11.39 4.39
C TYR A 18 -4.93 -11.03 4.23
N GLU A 19 -5.79 -11.66 5.02
CA GLU A 19 -7.26 -11.55 4.89
C GLU A 19 -7.81 -10.15 5.19
N HIS A 20 -7.14 -9.38 6.05
CA HIS A 20 -7.63 -8.09 6.53
C HIS A 20 -7.17 -6.88 5.72
N VAL A 21 -6.40 -7.07 4.65
CA VAL A 21 -5.87 -5.95 3.85
C VAL A 21 -7.00 -5.21 3.15
N THR A 22 -6.96 -3.89 3.25
CA THR A 22 -7.91 -2.99 2.61
C THR A 22 -7.28 -2.19 1.48
N VAL A 23 -8.13 -1.70 0.57
CA VAL A 23 -7.69 -0.85 -0.56
C VAL A 23 -7.08 0.46 -0.04
N ASP A 24 -7.59 0.97 1.08
CA ASP A 24 -7.13 2.20 1.70
C ASP A 24 -5.71 2.03 2.24
N GLU A 25 -5.42 0.94 2.96
CA GLU A 25 -4.07 0.65 3.45
C GLU A 25 -3.04 0.51 2.31
N ILE A 26 -3.42 -0.13 1.19
CA ILE A 26 -2.55 -0.20 0.00
C ILE A 26 -2.28 1.20 -0.53
N TRP A 27 -3.32 2.04 -0.64
CA TRP A 27 -3.17 3.40 -1.12
C TRP A 27 -2.32 4.26 -0.17
N GLU A 28 -2.54 4.15 1.14
CA GLU A 28 -1.75 4.82 2.16
C GLU A 28 -0.28 4.42 2.08
N CYS A 29 0.02 3.11 1.98
CA CYS A 29 1.37 2.59 1.84
C CYS A 29 2.10 3.18 0.63
N ILE A 30 1.41 3.32 -0.50
CA ILE A 30 1.97 3.90 -1.72
C ILE A 30 2.11 5.42 -1.57
N SER A 31 1.08 6.10 -1.07
CA SER A 31 1.09 7.56 -0.88
C SER A 31 2.16 8.03 0.12
N ASP A 32 2.50 7.23 1.13
CA ASP A 32 3.52 7.55 2.13
C ASP A 32 4.91 7.74 1.49
N LYS A 33 5.20 7.00 0.40
CA LYS A 33 6.42 7.17 -0.39
C LYS A 33 6.51 8.56 -1.03
N TYR A 34 5.37 9.18 -1.31
CA TYR A 34 5.27 10.44 -2.04
C TYR A 34 5.05 11.66 -1.15
N LYS A 35 4.78 11.46 0.15
CA LYS A 35 4.64 12.56 1.14
C LYS A 35 5.85 13.49 1.20
N LYS A 36 7.06 12.98 0.90
CA LYS A 36 8.32 13.76 0.90
C LYS A 36 8.73 14.31 -0.47
N PRO A 37 8.78 13.49 -1.55
CA PRO A 37 9.24 13.96 -2.86
C PRO A 37 8.18 14.73 -3.66
N GLY A 38 6.91 14.77 -3.23
CA GLY A 38 5.82 15.43 -3.95
C GLY A 38 5.00 14.48 -4.83
N ILE A 39 4.12 15.03 -5.67
CA ILE A 39 3.17 14.25 -6.47
C ILE A 39 3.90 13.56 -7.63
N PRO A 40 3.95 12.21 -7.67
CA PRO A 40 4.56 11.47 -8.76
C PRO A 40 3.66 11.47 -10.02
N PRO A 41 4.24 11.22 -11.20
CA PRO A 41 3.47 10.94 -12.41
C PRO A 41 2.71 9.61 -12.30
N LEU A 42 1.57 9.51 -13.01
CA LEU A 42 0.65 8.37 -12.95
C LEU A 42 1.32 7.01 -13.21
N HIS A 43 2.23 6.94 -14.19
CA HIS A 43 2.93 5.70 -14.53
C HIS A 43 3.78 5.18 -13.37
N GLN A 44 4.33 6.08 -12.55
CA GLN A 44 5.12 5.71 -11.38
C GLN A 44 4.21 5.10 -10.31
N VAL A 45 3.06 5.73 -10.03
CA VAL A 45 2.06 5.22 -9.08
C VAL A 45 1.57 3.83 -9.48
N VAL A 46 1.25 3.65 -10.77
CA VAL A 46 0.81 2.35 -11.30
C VAL A 46 1.91 1.29 -11.12
N ASN A 47 3.16 1.63 -11.47
CA ASN A 47 4.29 0.72 -11.30
C ASN A 47 4.54 0.36 -9.83
N ASP A 48 4.44 1.33 -8.93
CA ASP A 48 4.60 1.13 -7.49
C ASP A 48 3.50 0.23 -6.90
N ILE A 49 2.25 0.38 -7.33
CA ILE A 49 1.14 -0.50 -6.92
C ILE A 49 1.39 -1.94 -7.42
N LEU A 50 1.69 -2.10 -8.70
CA LEU A 50 1.89 -3.43 -9.31
C LEU A 50 3.13 -4.14 -8.73
N SER A 51 4.19 -3.39 -8.45
CA SER A 51 5.44 -3.90 -7.89
C SER A 51 5.44 -4.03 -6.36
N LEU A 52 4.35 -3.62 -5.68
CA LEU A 52 4.23 -3.69 -4.23
C LEU A 52 4.29 -5.15 -3.77
N LYS A 53 5.31 -5.47 -2.98
CA LYS A 53 5.49 -6.80 -2.38
C LYS A 53 4.82 -6.86 -1.02
N ALA A 54 4.25 -8.01 -0.70
CA ALA A 54 3.67 -8.28 0.62
C ALA A 54 4.64 -7.98 1.78
N THR A 55 5.93 -8.34 1.64
CA THR A 55 6.96 -8.03 2.65
C THR A 55 7.14 -6.52 2.86
N GLN A 56 7.09 -5.73 1.79
CA GLN A 56 7.21 -4.27 1.88
C GLN A 56 5.98 -3.68 2.57
N PHE A 57 4.79 -4.17 2.21
CA PHE A 57 3.53 -3.77 2.83
C PHE A 57 3.50 -4.13 4.32
N MET A 58 3.96 -5.32 4.71
CA MET A 58 4.04 -5.74 6.11
C MET A 58 5.02 -4.91 6.94
N ASN A 59 6.18 -4.56 6.37
CA ASN A 59 7.11 -3.66 7.03
C ASN A 59 6.46 -2.28 7.23
N TRP A 60 5.74 -1.78 6.23
CA TRP A 60 5.01 -0.53 6.34
C TRP A 60 3.91 -0.59 7.42
N LEU A 61 3.08 -1.63 7.43
CA LEU A 61 2.04 -1.84 8.43
C LEU A 61 2.61 -1.90 9.85
N THR A 62 3.68 -2.68 10.03
CA THR A 62 4.38 -2.79 11.32
C THR A 62 4.85 -1.43 11.80
N ILE A 63 5.54 -0.67 10.95
CA ILE A 63 6.00 0.69 11.27
C ILE A 63 4.81 1.62 11.55
N ASN A 64 3.73 1.53 10.77
CA ASN A 64 2.56 2.37 10.94
C ASN A 64 1.83 2.08 12.25
N ALA A 65 1.72 0.81 12.65
CA ALA A 65 1.18 0.39 13.94
C ALA A 65 1.99 0.95 15.12
N TYR A 66 3.33 0.99 15.00
CA TYR A 66 4.19 1.64 16.01
C TYR A 66 4.12 3.17 15.98
N LYS A 67 3.75 3.76 14.83
CA LYS A 67 3.53 5.21 14.68
C LYS A 67 2.17 5.66 15.17
N GLN A 68 1.24 4.77 15.53
CA GLN A 68 0.06 5.15 16.27
C GLN A 68 0.49 5.39 17.73
N PRO A 69 0.69 6.65 18.19
CA PRO A 69 0.77 6.88 19.61
C PRO A 69 -0.55 6.41 20.21
N TYR A 70 -0.47 5.63 21.28
CA TYR A 70 -1.57 5.22 22.14
C TYR A 70 -2.77 6.21 22.11
N PHE A 71 -3.94 5.69 21.73
CA PHE A 71 -5.28 6.26 21.99
C PHE A 71 -5.64 7.61 21.33
#